data_AF-A0A845LNF9-F1
#
_entry.id   AF-A0A845LNF9-F1
#
_cell.length_a   1.000
_cell.length_b   1.000
_cell.length_c   1.000
_cell.angle_alpha   90.00
_cell.angle_beta   90.00
_cell.angle_gamma   90.00
#
_symmetry.space_group_name_H-M   'P 1'
#
loop_
_entity.id
_entity.type
_entity.pdbx_description
1 polymer ?
#
loop_
_entity_poly.entity_id
_entity_poly.type
_entity_poly.pdbx_seq_one_letter_code
_entity_poly.pdbx_strand_id
1 'polypeptide(L)'
;MSMKKASAVLMALALIFSMSGCSGTDSKKDDELHGTIEAVEVDINSKIPGRVAEVLVEEGDKVNKGDVIAIIDSDELVAKKNQMQAQVDAALSQYNAAMSQVDAANAQLEKAQNGARRQDVAKAQAAVDFIQQTYERVERLYEKGAVSRQKRDEVKLQLDVARQDLDMALEGARAEDISGAQAMAASAMNMASAAKAKYDQAQAGLDEVMAYIDDTTIESPIDGTVTTVAANAGELVSTGMSIAVVSDTSDMWIEVDVEETNVEKLKEGDYAQVQVLALSGKQLEAKIVSINKNPDFAVKKGTDESGNYDIISYGVKLKLEGVAEGIRPGMSAKIKFKE
;
A
#
# COMPACT_ATOMS: atom_id res chain seq x y z
N MET A 1 58.86 25.16 92.39
CA MET A 1 60.20 25.00 91.80
C MET A 1 60.08 24.04 90.62
N SER A 2 60.29 24.56 89.41
CA SER A 2 60.52 23.90 88.11
C SER A 2 59.85 22.55 87.78
N MET A 3 58.69 22.60 87.13
CA MET A 3 58.21 21.53 86.23
C MET A 3 57.39 22.16 85.09
N LYS A 4 58.01 23.01 84.26
CA LYS A 4 57.37 23.66 83.10
C LYS A 4 58.39 24.00 82.01
N LYS A 5 59.13 23.03 81.44
CA LYS A 5 59.99 23.29 80.27
C LYS A 5 60.07 22.18 79.20
N ALA A 6 59.30 21.09 79.29
CA ALA A 6 59.39 19.99 78.31
C ALA A 6 58.25 19.93 77.28
N SER A 7 57.14 20.65 77.46
CA SER A 7 55.96 20.54 76.57
C SER A 7 55.88 21.61 75.48
N ALA A 8 56.80 22.58 75.45
CA ALA A 8 56.76 23.72 74.52
C ALA A 8 57.57 23.51 73.23
N VAL A 9 58.40 22.46 73.15
CA VAL A 9 59.25 22.20 71.96
C VAL A 9 58.61 21.20 70.99
N LEU A 10 57.71 20.34 71.47
CA LEU A 10 56.96 19.39 70.63
C LEU A 10 55.77 20.02 69.88
N MET A 11 55.29 21.19 70.33
CA MET A 11 54.21 21.92 69.65
C MET A 11 54.70 22.90 68.57
N ALA A 12 56.01 23.13 68.47
CA ALA A 12 56.62 24.00 67.46
C ALA A 12 57.05 23.24 66.18
N LEU A 13 57.24 21.91 66.26
CA LEU A 13 57.55 21.08 65.08
C LEU A 13 56.30 20.56 64.35
N ALA A 14 55.14 20.54 64.99
CA ALA A 14 53.87 20.15 64.37
C ALA A 14 53.18 21.29 63.59
N LEU A 15 53.70 22.53 63.70
CA LEU A 15 53.12 23.73 63.05
C LEU A 15 53.91 24.20 61.80
N ILE A 16 55.00 23.52 61.45
CA ILE A 16 55.85 23.88 60.29
C ILE A 16 55.64 22.92 59.10
N PHE A 17 54.89 21.82 59.25
CA PHE A 17 54.60 20.89 58.15
C PHE A 17 53.25 21.10 57.44
N SER A 18 52.51 22.16 57.80
CA SER A 18 51.21 22.51 57.21
C SER A 18 51.27 23.60 56.13
N MET A 19 52.45 23.90 55.59
CA MET A 19 52.63 24.76 54.42
C MET A 19 53.46 24.06 53.34
N SER A 20 52.89 23.02 52.76
CA SER A 20 53.12 22.62 51.37
C SER A 20 51.72 22.49 50.78
N GLY A 21 51.14 23.54 50.22
CA GLY A 21 51.70 24.25 49.09
C GLY A 21 51.32 23.46 47.86
N CYS A 22 50.16 23.83 47.30
CA CYS A 22 49.53 23.26 46.13
C CYS A 22 50.55 22.99 45.00
N SER A 23 50.53 21.77 44.50
CA SER A 23 50.55 21.56 43.06
C SER A 23 49.49 20.52 42.76
N GLY A 24 48.23 21.00 42.77
CA GLY A 24 47.20 20.36 41.97
C GLY A 24 47.77 20.30 40.57
N THR A 25 48.19 19.11 40.17
CA THR A 25 48.51 18.81 38.80
C THR A 25 47.18 19.00 38.10
N ASP A 26 47.01 20.14 37.44
CA ASP A 26 46.06 20.30 36.35
C ASP A 26 46.47 19.26 35.31
N SER A 27 46.07 18.02 35.53
CA SER A 27 45.74 17.15 34.43
C SER A 27 44.70 17.95 33.66
N LYS A 28 45.14 18.62 32.58
CA LYS A 28 44.26 19.01 31.49
C LYS A 28 43.30 17.84 31.36
N LYS A 29 42.04 18.03 31.76
CA LYS A 29 40.99 17.10 31.38
C LYS A 29 41.06 17.16 29.87
N ASP A 30 41.66 16.14 29.26
CA ASP A 30 41.45 15.93 27.85
C ASP A 30 39.92 15.87 27.73
N ASP A 31 39.34 16.83 27.01
CA ASP A 31 37.92 16.89 26.68
C ASP A 31 37.58 15.73 25.71
N GLU A 32 37.92 14.51 26.10
CA GLU A 32 37.60 13.27 25.45
C GLU A 32 36.19 12.89 25.86
N LEU A 33 35.27 13.00 24.92
CA LEU A 33 33.89 12.59 25.11
C LEU A 33 33.69 11.20 24.53
N HIS A 34 32.75 10.47 25.12
CA HIS A 34 32.40 9.13 24.69
C HIS A 34 31.03 9.18 24.02
N GLY A 35 30.97 8.68 22.80
CA GLY A 35 29.73 8.56 22.03
C GLY A 35 29.54 7.16 21.50
N THR A 36 28.35 6.92 20.97
CA THR A 36 27.97 5.64 20.35
C THR A 36 27.67 5.88 18.87
N ILE A 37 28.10 4.94 18.03
CA ILE A 37 27.75 4.94 16.61
C ILE A 37 26.34 4.40 16.46
N GLU A 38 25.46 5.18 15.86
CA GLU A 38 24.07 4.87 15.59
C GLU A 38 23.84 4.81 14.07
N ALA A 39 22.80 4.09 13.67
CA ALA A 39 22.34 3.99 12.29
C ALA A 39 20.82 4.11 12.24
N VAL A 40 20.28 4.36 11.05
CA VAL A 40 18.83 4.24 10.86
C VAL A 40 18.48 2.76 10.96
N GLU A 41 17.70 2.40 11.96
CA GLU A 41 17.16 1.05 12.12
C GLU A 41 15.69 1.04 11.69
N VAL A 42 15.33 0.02 10.91
CA VAL A 42 13.95 -0.25 10.54
C VAL A 42 13.56 -1.61 11.08
N ASP A 43 12.59 -1.60 11.99
CA ASP A 43 11.93 -2.81 12.47
C ASP A 43 10.96 -3.30 11.38
N ILE A 44 11.19 -4.52 10.90
CA ILE A 44 10.36 -5.17 9.91
C ILE A 44 9.34 -6.02 10.67
N ASN A 45 8.12 -5.50 10.75
CA ASN A 45 7.02 -6.15 11.46
C ASN A 45 6.10 -6.90 10.49
N SER A 46 5.41 -7.94 10.98
CA SER A 46 4.35 -8.59 10.23
C SER A 46 3.07 -7.75 10.21
N LYS A 47 2.46 -7.58 9.04
CA LYS A 47 1.12 -6.96 8.92
C LYS A 47 -0.01 -7.95 9.16
N ILE A 48 0.26 -9.26 9.05
CA ILE A 48 -0.75 -10.32 9.12
C ILE A 48 -0.41 -11.35 10.22
N PRO A 49 -1.40 -11.99 10.85
CA PRO A 49 -1.15 -13.11 11.73
C PRO A 49 -0.89 -14.39 10.92
N GLY A 50 0.03 -15.23 11.38
CA GLY A 50 0.33 -16.50 10.72
C GLY A 50 1.49 -17.24 11.35
N ARG A 51 1.82 -18.41 10.82
CA ARG A 51 2.99 -19.17 11.25
C ARG A 51 4.16 -18.82 10.34
N VAL A 52 5.34 -18.55 10.89
CA VAL A 52 6.54 -18.36 10.08
C VAL A 52 6.87 -19.71 9.41
N ALA A 53 6.77 -19.76 8.09
CA ALA A 53 7.13 -20.94 7.31
C ALA A 53 8.64 -21.10 7.26
N GLU A 54 9.32 -20.00 6.92
CA GLU A 54 10.77 -19.94 6.76
C GLU A 54 11.27 -18.53 7.07
N VAL A 55 12.48 -18.46 7.63
CA VAL A 55 13.27 -17.24 7.74
C VAL A 55 14.48 -17.43 6.83
N LEU A 56 14.67 -16.52 5.87
CA LEU A 56 15.63 -16.64 4.78
C LEU A 56 16.94 -15.89 5.03
N VAL A 57 17.04 -15.20 6.17
CA VAL A 57 18.19 -14.37 6.54
C VAL A 57 18.68 -14.71 7.95
N GLU A 58 19.97 -14.49 8.16
CA GLU A 58 20.61 -14.59 9.47
C GLU A 58 21.10 -13.21 9.95
N GLU A 59 21.38 -13.10 11.25
CA GLU A 59 21.97 -11.89 11.81
C GLU A 59 23.36 -11.63 11.20
N GLY A 60 23.56 -10.43 10.68
CA GLY A 60 24.78 -10.01 9.98
C GLY A 60 24.71 -10.12 8.45
N ASP A 61 23.65 -10.67 7.88
CA ASP A 61 23.46 -10.73 6.44
C ASP A 61 23.20 -9.34 5.85
N LYS A 62 23.75 -9.10 4.66
CA LYS A 62 23.47 -7.90 3.88
C LYS A 62 22.24 -8.16 3.01
N VAL A 63 21.27 -7.25 3.09
CA VAL A 63 20.03 -7.30 2.33
C VAL A 63 19.85 -6.00 1.55
N ASN A 64 19.28 -6.12 0.37
CA ASN A 64 18.84 -5.00 -0.43
C ASN A 64 17.33 -4.80 -0.24
N LYS A 65 16.87 -3.62 -0.61
CA LYS A 65 15.44 -3.31 -0.65
C LYS A 65 14.72 -4.27 -1.61
N GLY A 66 13.68 -4.93 -1.10
CA GLY A 66 12.89 -5.94 -1.80
C GLY A 66 13.40 -7.37 -1.61
N ASP A 67 14.53 -7.58 -0.94
CA ASP A 67 14.98 -8.93 -0.60
C ASP A 67 14.04 -9.55 0.44
N VAL A 68 13.69 -10.82 0.25
CA VAL A 68 12.77 -11.55 1.12
C VAL A 68 13.49 -11.96 2.40
N ILE A 69 12.91 -11.58 3.54
CA ILE A 69 13.40 -11.84 4.88
C ILE A 69 12.76 -13.09 5.47
N ALA A 70 11.44 -13.20 5.35
CA ALA A 70 10.68 -14.32 5.90
C ALA A 70 9.41 -14.57 5.09
N ILE A 71 8.93 -15.81 5.16
CA ILE A 71 7.66 -16.23 4.55
C ILE A 71 6.74 -16.66 5.68
N ILE A 72 5.52 -16.10 5.69
CA ILE A 72 4.46 -16.47 6.62
C ILE A 72 3.50 -17.40 5.88
N ASP A 73 3.13 -18.50 6.52
CA ASP A 73 2.05 -19.37 6.08
C ASP A 73 0.76 -19.04 6.85
N SER A 74 -0.33 -18.96 6.10
CA SER A 74 -1.65 -18.64 6.62
C SER A 74 -2.73 -19.44 5.89
N ASP A 75 -3.09 -20.58 6.47
CA ASP A 75 -4.21 -21.41 6.03
C ASP A 75 -5.53 -20.61 5.93
N GLU A 76 -5.71 -19.60 6.80
CA GLU A 76 -6.89 -18.74 6.81
C GLU A 76 -6.97 -17.88 5.54
N LEU A 77 -5.85 -17.27 5.12
CA LEU A 77 -5.81 -16.49 3.89
C LEU A 77 -6.00 -17.36 2.66
N VAL A 78 -5.43 -18.57 2.63
CA VAL A 78 -5.63 -19.53 1.53
C VAL A 78 -7.11 -19.94 1.45
N ALA A 79 -7.73 -20.28 2.57
CA ALA A 79 -9.15 -20.61 2.61
C ALA A 79 -10.03 -19.43 2.16
N LYS A 80 -9.68 -18.22 2.60
CA LYS A 80 -10.38 -16.99 2.22
C LYS A 80 -10.24 -16.70 0.72
N LYS A 81 -9.05 -16.87 0.13
CA LYS A 81 -8.81 -16.74 -1.30
C LYS A 81 -9.71 -17.69 -2.09
N ASN A 82 -9.73 -18.97 -1.70
CA ASN A 82 -10.57 -19.97 -2.35
C ASN A 82 -12.06 -19.61 -2.26
N GLN A 83 -12.51 -19.08 -1.11
CA GLN A 83 -13.87 -18.58 -0.93
C GLN A 83 -14.18 -17.40 -1.88
N MET A 84 -13.29 -16.40 -1.97
CA MET A 84 -13.49 -15.24 -2.85
C MET A 84 -13.42 -15.61 -4.32
N GLN A 85 -12.52 -16.51 -4.71
CA GLN A 85 -12.46 -17.03 -6.07
C GLN A 85 -13.78 -17.70 -6.48
N ALA A 86 -14.35 -18.53 -5.60
CA ALA A 86 -15.66 -19.14 -5.86
C ALA A 86 -16.78 -18.10 -5.99
N GLN A 87 -16.71 -16.98 -5.28
CA GLN A 87 -17.65 -15.87 -5.43
C GLN A 87 -17.48 -15.15 -6.76
N VAL A 88 -16.24 -14.91 -7.21
CA VAL A 88 -15.92 -14.37 -8.54
C VAL A 88 -16.50 -15.27 -9.63
N ASP A 89 -16.25 -16.58 -9.55
CA ASP A 89 -16.73 -17.55 -10.56
C ASP A 89 -18.27 -17.59 -10.63
N ALA A 90 -18.93 -17.52 -9.46
CA ALA A 90 -20.38 -17.45 -9.38
C ALA A 90 -20.93 -16.14 -9.99
N ALA A 91 -20.31 -15.01 -9.68
CA ALA A 91 -20.70 -13.70 -10.21
C ALA A 91 -20.45 -13.60 -11.72
N LEU A 92 -19.33 -14.15 -12.21
CA LEU A 92 -19.01 -14.23 -13.64
C LEU A 92 -20.05 -15.07 -14.39
N SER A 93 -20.44 -16.21 -13.81
CA SER A 93 -21.50 -17.07 -14.38
C SER A 93 -22.85 -16.33 -14.46
N GLN A 94 -23.20 -15.54 -13.44
CA GLN A 94 -24.40 -14.70 -13.45
C GLN A 94 -24.33 -13.60 -14.50
N TYR A 95 -23.17 -12.94 -14.64
CA TYR A 95 -22.96 -11.93 -15.68
C TYR A 95 -23.09 -12.52 -17.08
N ASN A 96 -22.47 -13.67 -17.34
CA ASN A 96 -22.58 -14.38 -18.62
C ASN A 96 -24.02 -14.80 -18.94
N ALA A 97 -24.77 -15.26 -17.95
CA ALA A 97 -26.19 -15.58 -18.10
C ALA A 97 -27.02 -14.33 -18.43
N ALA A 98 -26.74 -13.19 -17.79
CA ALA A 98 -27.40 -11.93 -18.10
C ALA A 98 -27.04 -11.41 -19.51
N MET A 99 -25.78 -11.56 -19.94
CA MET A 99 -25.36 -11.24 -21.31
C MET A 99 -26.08 -12.12 -22.35
N SER A 100 -26.26 -13.41 -22.07
CA SER A 100 -27.04 -14.30 -22.94
C SER A 100 -28.51 -13.85 -23.07
N GLN A 101 -29.08 -13.24 -22.01
CA GLN A 101 -30.41 -12.65 -22.08
C GLN A 101 -30.44 -11.36 -22.92
N VAL A 102 -29.37 -10.56 -22.88
CA VAL A 102 -29.20 -9.40 -23.77
C VAL A 102 -29.18 -9.86 -25.22
N ASP A 103 -28.40 -10.88 -25.54
CA ASP A 103 -28.31 -11.43 -26.89
C ASP A 103 -29.68 -11.95 -27.37
N ALA A 104 -30.41 -12.67 -26.52
CA ALA A 104 -31.76 -13.13 -26.83
C ALA A 104 -32.75 -11.96 -27.05
N ALA A 105 -32.68 -10.92 -26.22
CA ALA A 105 -33.53 -9.73 -26.36
C ALA A 105 -33.20 -8.94 -27.62
N ASN A 106 -31.92 -8.81 -27.97
CA ASN A 106 -31.47 -8.18 -29.20
C ASN A 106 -31.90 -8.97 -30.45
N ALA A 107 -31.80 -10.30 -30.43
CA ALA A 107 -32.31 -11.13 -31.52
C ALA A 107 -33.83 -10.97 -31.70
N GLN A 108 -34.58 -10.81 -30.60
CA GLN A 108 -36.01 -10.54 -30.66
C GLN A 108 -36.32 -9.14 -31.20
N LEU A 109 -35.51 -8.14 -30.84
CA LEU A 109 -35.60 -6.79 -31.41
C LEU A 109 -35.29 -6.81 -32.91
N GLU A 110 -34.24 -7.50 -33.33
CA GLU A 110 -33.88 -7.65 -34.74
C GLU A 110 -35.01 -8.32 -35.52
N LYS A 111 -35.62 -9.38 -34.96
CA LYS A 111 -36.79 -10.03 -35.53
C LYS A 111 -37.99 -9.08 -35.67
N ALA A 112 -38.23 -8.22 -34.67
CA ALA A 112 -39.28 -7.21 -34.72
C ALA A 112 -38.97 -6.14 -35.79
N GLN A 113 -37.73 -5.68 -35.89
CA GLN A 113 -37.31 -4.67 -36.88
C GLN A 113 -37.32 -5.19 -38.32
N ASN A 114 -36.94 -6.45 -38.53
CA ASN A 114 -36.93 -7.07 -39.85
C ASN A 114 -38.34 -7.33 -40.41
N GLY A 115 -39.39 -7.06 -39.61
CA GLY A 115 -40.76 -6.84 -40.09
C GLY A 115 -41.34 -7.93 -40.98
N ALA A 116 -42.17 -7.52 -41.96
CA ALA A 116 -42.72 -8.41 -42.96
C ALA A 116 -41.62 -8.86 -43.93
N ARG A 117 -41.43 -10.17 -44.04
CA ARG A 117 -40.49 -10.74 -45.00
C ARG A 117 -40.92 -10.28 -46.40
N ARG A 118 -39.97 -9.94 -47.29
CA ARG A 118 -40.28 -9.55 -48.68
C ARG A 118 -41.22 -10.54 -49.39
N GLN A 119 -41.14 -11.80 -48.98
CA GLN A 119 -42.00 -12.90 -49.41
C GLN A 119 -43.47 -12.71 -49.01
N ASP A 120 -43.73 -12.19 -47.80
CA ASP A 120 -45.07 -11.94 -47.28
C ASP A 120 -45.73 -10.77 -48.04
N VAL A 121 -44.97 -9.69 -48.28
CA VAL A 121 -45.40 -8.55 -49.13
C VAL A 121 -45.66 -9.00 -50.57
N ALA A 122 -44.74 -9.77 -51.16
CA ALA A 122 -44.90 -10.27 -52.53
C ALA A 122 -46.12 -11.17 -52.69
N LYS A 123 -46.43 -12.00 -51.69
CA LYS A 123 -47.63 -12.84 -51.66
C LYS A 123 -48.91 -12.00 -51.58
N ALA A 124 -48.94 -10.98 -50.72
CA ALA A 124 -50.08 -10.08 -50.61
C ALA A 124 -50.29 -9.26 -51.88
N GLN A 125 -49.22 -8.76 -52.50
CA GLN A 125 -49.28 -8.07 -53.78
C GLN A 125 -49.84 -8.95 -54.90
N ALA A 126 -49.37 -10.20 -55.00
CA ALA A 126 -49.88 -11.14 -56.00
C ALA A 126 -51.38 -11.43 -55.81
N ALA A 127 -51.88 -11.46 -54.56
CA ALA A 127 -53.29 -11.60 -54.26
C ALA A 127 -54.11 -10.37 -54.71
N VAL A 128 -53.60 -9.15 -54.44
CA VAL A 128 -54.21 -7.91 -54.93
C VAL A 128 -54.29 -7.91 -56.45
N ASP A 129 -53.19 -8.24 -57.14
CA ASP A 129 -53.13 -8.25 -58.60
C ASP A 129 -54.16 -9.22 -59.21
N PHE A 130 -54.28 -10.43 -58.64
CA PHE A 130 -55.23 -11.44 -59.10
C PHE A 130 -56.69 -11.00 -58.90
N ILE A 131 -57.03 -10.45 -57.72
CA ILE A 131 -58.38 -10.02 -57.39
C ILE A 131 -58.75 -8.74 -58.17
N GLN A 132 -57.78 -7.84 -58.40
CA GLN A 132 -57.94 -6.64 -59.21
C GLN A 132 -58.33 -7.00 -60.66
N GLN A 133 -57.58 -7.91 -61.31
CA GLN A 133 -57.91 -8.38 -62.65
C GLN A 133 -59.29 -9.06 -62.70
N THR A 134 -59.65 -9.77 -61.63
CA THR A 134 -60.97 -10.41 -61.52
C THR A 134 -62.09 -9.39 -61.38
N TYR A 135 -61.90 -8.35 -60.56
CA TYR A 135 -62.83 -7.24 -60.41
C TYR A 135 -63.05 -6.51 -61.73
N GLU A 136 -61.98 -6.14 -62.44
CA GLU A 136 -62.08 -5.45 -63.74
C GLU A 136 -62.84 -6.27 -64.78
N ARG A 137 -62.65 -7.59 -64.79
CA ARG A 137 -63.40 -8.50 -65.67
C ARG A 137 -64.89 -8.55 -65.29
N VAL A 138 -65.20 -8.62 -64.00
CA VAL A 138 -66.58 -8.65 -63.49
C VAL A 138 -67.28 -7.31 -63.74
N GLU A 139 -66.57 -6.18 -63.60
CA GLU A 139 -67.12 -4.84 -63.88
C GLU A 139 -67.52 -4.70 -65.35
N ARG A 140 -66.64 -5.09 -66.29
CA ARG A 140 -66.96 -5.08 -67.73
C ARG A 140 -68.15 -5.98 -68.07
N LEU A 141 -68.33 -7.10 -67.37
CA LEU A 141 -69.48 -7.99 -67.56
C LEU A 141 -70.76 -7.37 -66.96
N TYR A 142 -70.65 -6.67 -65.83
CA TYR A 142 -71.77 -6.00 -65.19
C TYR A 142 -72.29 -4.83 -66.04
N GLU A 143 -71.39 -4.01 -66.60
CA GLU A 143 -71.72 -2.93 -67.54
C GLU A 143 -72.47 -3.43 -68.78
N LYS A 144 -72.16 -4.66 -69.22
CA LYS A 144 -72.84 -5.35 -70.33
C LYS A 144 -74.12 -6.10 -69.91
N GLY A 145 -74.51 -6.03 -68.63
CA GLY A 145 -75.69 -6.72 -68.08
C GLY A 145 -75.55 -8.23 -67.92
N ALA A 146 -74.34 -8.79 -68.04
CA ALA A 146 -74.10 -10.24 -68.03
C ALA A 146 -73.94 -10.83 -66.61
N VAL A 147 -73.79 -10.01 -65.57
CA VAL A 147 -73.72 -10.44 -64.16
C VAL A 147 -74.55 -9.51 -63.27
N SER A 148 -74.93 -9.98 -62.07
CA SER A 148 -75.72 -9.21 -61.11
C SER A 148 -74.87 -8.16 -60.38
N ARG A 149 -75.53 -7.08 -59.92
CA ARG A 149 -74.90 -6.07 -59.06
C ARG A 149 -74.27 -6.69 -57.81
N GLN A 150 -74.97 -7.64 -57.18
CA GLN A 150 -74.49 -8.36 -56.01
C GLN A 150 -73.14 -9.04 -56.27
N LYS A 151 -72.97 -9.68 -57.44
CA LYS A 151 -71.71 -10.36 -57.75
C LYS A 151 -70.55 -9.38 -57.95
N ARG A 152 -70.83 -8.23 -58.54
CA ARG A 152 -69.87 -7.14 -58.69
C ARG A 152 -69.42 -6.59 -57.34
N ASP A 153 -70.38 -6.29 -56.46
CA ASP A 153 -70.09 -5.71 -55.14
C ASP A 153 -69.37 -6.71 -54.21
N GLU A 154 -69.65 -8.02 -54.34
CA GLU A 154 -68.91 -9.09 -53.65
C GLU A 154 -67.42 -9.10 -54.03
N VAL A 155 -67.10 -9.04 -55.33
CA VAL A 155 -65.71 -9.03 -55.81
C VAL A 155 -65.02 -7.71 -55.47
N LYS A 156 -65.76 -6.59 -55.46
CA LYS A 156 -65.24 -5.30 -54.98
C LYS A 156 -64.81 -5.38 -53.52
N LEU A 157 -65.65 -5.95 -52.65
CA LEU A 157 -65.31 -6.14 -51.24
C LEU A 157 -64.06 -7.02 -51.08
N GLN A 158 -63.94 -8.09 -51.87
CA GLN A 158 -62.75 -8.95 -51.87
C GLN A 158 -61.48 -8.18 -52.27
N LEU A 159 -61.58 -7.27 -53.24
CA LEU A 159 -60.46 -6.41 -53.64
C LEU A 159 -60.07 -5.45 -52.51
N ASP A 160 -61.05 -4.83 -51.86
CA ASP A 160 -60.81 -3.91 -50.74
C ASP A 160 -60.13 -4.63 -49.56
N VAL A 161 -60.56 -5.86 -49.23
CA VAL A 161 -59.90 -6.71 -48.22
C VAL A 161 -58.47 -7.07 -48.64
N ALA A 162 -58.25 -7.49 -49.89
CA ALA A 162 -56.90 -7.82 -50.37
C ALA A 162 -55.95 -6.62 -50.32
N ARG A 163 -56.45 -5.41 -50.59
CA ARG A 163 -55.67 -4.16 -50.46
C ARG A 163 -55.33 -3.86 -49.00
N GLN A 164 -56.28 -4.03 -48.07
CA GLN A 164 -56.01 -3.89 -46.64
C GLN A 164 -54.98 -4.92 -46.15
N ASP A 165 -55.02 -6.15 -46.65
CA ASP A 165 -54.03 -7.18 -46.32
C ASP A 165 -52.63 -6.81 -46.84
N LEU A 166 -52.53 -6.21 -48.03
CA LEU A 166 -51.28 -5.67 -48.56
C LEU A 166 -50.76 -4.49 -47.73
N ASP A 167 -51.63 -3.55 -47.37
CA ASP A 167 -51.26 -2.40 -46.54
C ASP A 167 -50.73 -2.86 -45.18
N MET A 168 -51.40 -3.82 -44.51
CA MET A 168 -50.91 -4.43 -43.28
C MET A 168 -49.56 -5.15 -43.47
N ALA A 169 -49.36 -5.83 -44.60
CA ALA A 169 -48.08 -6.47 -44.90
C ALA A 169 -46.95 -5.46 -45.19
N LEU A 170 -47.28 -4.30 -45.78
CA LEU A 170 -46.34 -3.21 -46.06
C LEU A 170 -45.97 -2.42 -44.80
N GLU A 171 -46.92 -2.20 -43.89
CA GLU A 171 -46.68 -1.60 -42.57
C GLU A 171 -45.73 -2.47 -41.73
N GLY A 172 -45.74 -3.79 -41.93
CA GLY A 172 -44.79 -4.71 -41.33
C GLY A 172 -44.98 -4.85 -39.82
N ALA A 173 -43.90 -4.70 -39.04
CA ALA A 173 -43.98 -4.74 -37.59
C ALA A 173 -44.49 -3.39 -37.06
N ARG A 174 -45.45 -3.44 -36.14
CA ARG A 174 -46.04 -2.24 -35.55
C ARG A 174 -45.00 -1.48 -34.72
N ALA A 175 -45.09 -0.16 -34.70
CA ALA A 175 -44.17 0.69 -33.94
C ALA A 175 -44.17 0.32 -32.45
N GLU A 176 -45.32 -0.10 -31.92
CA GLU A 176 -45.51 -0.59 -30.56
C GLU A 176 -44.71 -1.87 -30.29
N ASP A 177 -44.65 -2.80 -31.25
CA ASP A 177 -43.91 -4.06 -31.11
C ASP A 177 -42.41 -3.81 -31.09
N ILE A 178 -41.92 -2.92 -31.97
CA ILE A 178 -40.51 -2.51 -32.00
C ILE A 178 -40.14 -1.79 -30.71
N SER A 179 -40.95 -0.83 -30.27
CA SER A 179 -40.73 -0.09 -29.02
C SER A 179 -40.73 -1.02 -27.80
N GLY A 180 -41.65 -1.98 -27.75
CA GLY A 180 -41.68 -3.02 -26.72
C GLY A 180 -40.41 -3.88 -26.70
N ALA A 181 -39.95 -4.34 -27.87
CA ALA A 181 -38.72 -5.11 -27.98
C ALA A 181 -37.46 -4.29 -27.62
N GLN A 182 -37.43 -2.99 -27.97
CA GLN A 182 -36.37 -2.07 -27.57
C GLN A 182 -36.33 -1.91 -26.05
N ALA A 183 -37.48 -1.75 -25.40
CA ALA A 183 -37.57 -1.66 -23.94
C ALA A 183 -37.10 -2.95 -23.26
N MET A 184 -37.41 -4.12 -23.83
CA MET A 184 -36.91 -5.41 -23.34
C MET A 184 -35.39 -5.52 -23.46
N ALA A 185 -34.82 -5.14 -24.61
CA ALA A 185 -33.37 -5.13 -24.81
C ALA A 185 -32.65 -4.16 -23.84
N ALA A 186 -33.19 -2.96 -23.65
CA ALA A 186 -32.68 -2.00 -22.67
C ALA A 186 -32.76 -2.54 -21.23
N SER A 187 -33.87 -3.19 -20.87
CA SER A 187 -34.04 -3.84 -19.57
C SER A 187 -33.02 -4.97 -19.35
N ALA A 188 -32.82 -5.83 -20.34
CA ALA A 188 -31.81 -6.87 -20.31
C ALA A 188 -30.40 -6.29 -20.14
N MET A 189 -30.08 -5.21 -20.85
CA MET A 189 -28.78 -4.53 -20.74
C MET A 189 -28.56 -3.94 -19.35
N ASN A 190 -29.60 -3.37 -18.73
CA ASN A 190 -29.53 -2.88 -17.35
C ASN A 190 -29.29 -4.02 -16.36
N MET A 191 -29.91 -5.19 -16.56
CA MET A 191 -29.67 -6.38 -15.73
C MET A 191 -28.23 -6.90 -15.91
N ALA A 192 -27.72 -6.93 -17.14
CA ALA A 192 -26.32 -7.31 -17.41
C ALA A 192 -25.33 -6.34 -16.78
N SER A 193 -25.60 -5.03 -16.84
CA SER A 193 -24.78 -4.00 -16.17
C SER A 193 -24.77 -4.19 -14.64
N ALA A 194 -25.92 -4.47 -14.03
CA ALA A 194 -26.02 -4.76 -12.60
C ALA A 194 -25.27 -6.06 -12.22
N ALA A 195 -25.34 -7.09 -13.07
CA ALA A 195 -24.58 -8.33 -12.88
C ALA A 195 -23.07 -8.11 -13.04
N LYS A 196 -22.64 -7.27 -13.99
CA LYS A 196 -21.25 -6.86 -14.14
C LYS A 196 -20.74 -6.15 -12.89
N ALA A 197 -21.51 -5.22 -12.35
CA ALA A 197 -21.13 -4.53 -11.11
C ALA A 197 -20.91 -5.50 -9.94
N LYS A 198 -21.72 -6.57 -9.83
CA LYS A 198 -21.51 -7.62 -8.84
C LYS A 198 -20.26 -8.45 -9.10
N TYR A 199 -19.96 -8.75 -10.36
CA TYR A 199 -18.71 -9.41 -10.75
C TYR A 199 -17.50 -8.55 -10.39
N ASP A 200 -17.51 -7.25 -10.75
CA ASP A 200 -16.45 -6.31 -10.43
C ASP A 200 -16.27 -6.18 -8.90
N GLN A 201 -17.37 -6.17 -8.13
CA GLN A 201 -17.34 -6.17 -6.66
C GLN A 201 -16.70 -7.45 -6.10
N ALA A 202 -17.06 -8.63 -6.62
CA ALA A 202 -16.47 -9.89 -6.19
C ALA A 202 -14.98 -9.95 -6.53
N GLN A 203 -14.57 -9.43 -7.69
CA GLN A 203 -13.18 -9.33 -8.09
C GLN A 203 -12.39 -8.43 -7.13
N ALA A 204 -12.92 -7.25 -6.79
CA ALA A 204 -12.29 -6.37 -5.81
C ALA A 204 -12.11 -7.05 -4.43
N GLY A 205 -13.08 -7.88 -4.01
CA GLY A 205 -12.95 -8.67 -2.78
C GLY A 205 -11.88 -9.77 -2.87
N LEU A 206 -11.65 -10.35 -4.05
CA LEU A 206 -10.53 -11.27 -4.26
C LEU A 206 -9.19 -10.52 -4.24
N ASP A 207 -9.12 -9.35 -4.89
CA ASP A 207 -7.91 -8.52 -4.95
C ASP A 207 -7.48 -8.05 -3.54
N GLU A 208 -8.44 -7.73 -2.66
CA GLU A 208 -8.18 -7.42 -1.25
C GLU A 208 -7.48 -8.58 -0.52
N VAL A 209 -7.96 -9.81 -0.71
CA VAL A 209 -7.37 -11.00 -0.08
C VAL A 209 -6.00 -11.32 -0.69
N MET A 210 -5.82 -11.10 -1.99
CA MET A 210 -4.53 -11.25 -2.63
C MET A 210 -3.49 -10.27 -2.08
N ALA A 211 -3.87 -9.02 -1.79
CA ALA A 211 -2.97 -8.07 -1.14
C ALA A 211 -2.52 -8.54 0.25
N TYR A 212 -3.42 -9.17 1.02
CA TYR A 212 -3.03 -9.79 2.30
C TYR A 212 -2.13 -11.01 2.13
N ILE A 213 -2.29 -11.77 1.04
CA ILE A 213 -1.38 -12.88 0.70
C ILE A 213 -0.02 -12.35 0.28
N ASP A 214 0.05 -11.25 -0.46
CA ASP A 214 1.33 -10.64 -0.82
C ASP A 214 2.07 -10.16 0.45
N ASP A 215 1.34 -9.62 1.43
CA ASP A 215 1.86 -9.26 2.75
C ASP A 215 2.30 -10.50 3.60
N THR A 216 2.11 -11.74 3.14
CA THR A 216 2.72 -12.93 3.78
C THR A 216 4.21 -13.05 3.46
N THR A 217 4.67 -12.40 2.40
CA THR A 217 6.07 -12.35 2.03
C THR A 217 6.67 -11.08 2.62
N ILE A 218 7.51 -11.25 3.65
CA ILE A 218 8.09 -10.14 4.37
C ILE A 218 9.39 -9.74 3.68
N GLU A 219 9.41 -8.55 3.09
CA GLU A 219 10.55 -7.99 2.35
C GLU A 219 11.23 -6.84 3.10
N SER A 220 12.53 -6.61 2.82
CA SER A 220 13.25 -5.47 3.36
C SER A 220 12.82 -4.15 2.68
N PRO A 221 12.44 -3.10 3.44
CA PRO A 221 12.09 -1.80 2.87
C PRO A 221 13.31 -0.92 2.53
N ILE A 222 14.49 -1.27 3.05
CA ILE A 222 15.76 -0.53 2.89
C ILE A 222 16.91 -1.47 2.52
N ASP A 223 17.97 -0.91 1.96
CA ASP A 223 19.26 -1.59 1.87
C ASP A 223 19.95 -1.52 3.23
N GLY A 224 20.56 -2.60 3.70
CA GLY A 224 21.19 -2.61 5.01
C GLY A 224 21.77 -3.95 5.43
N THR A 225 22.02 -4.07 6.73
CA THR A 225 22.46 -5.32 7.36
C THR A 225 21.42 -5.74 8.40
N VAL A 226 21.06 -7.02 8.42
CA VAL A 226 20.15 -7.59 9.43
C VAL A 226 20.88 -7.57 10.77
N THR A 227 20.37 -6.83 11.75
CA THR A 227 20.98 -6.72 13.09
C THR A 227 20.38 -7.69 14.07
N THR A 228 19.09 -7.95 13.98
CA THR A 228 18.37 -8.89 14.85
C THR A 228 17.36 -9.69 14.03
N VAL A 229 17.27 -10.99 14.32
CA VAL A 229 16.17 -11.84 13.84
C VAL A 229 15.30 -12.19 15.04
N ALA A 230 14.09 -11.64 15.08
CA ALA A 230 13.21 -11.71 16.24
C ALA A 230 12.21 -12.88 16.21
N ALA A 231 11.99 -13.48 15.03
CA ALA A 231 11.07 -14.61 14.85
C ALA A 231 11.79 -15.84 14.31
N ASN A 232 11.32 -17.03 14.72
CA ASN A 232 11.88 -18.30 14.26
C ASN A 232 10.90 -19.07 13.36
N ALA A 233 11.43 -19.91 12.46
CA ALA A 233 10.60 -20.82 11.69
C ALA A 233 9.74 -21.72 12.60
N GLY A 234 8.46 -21.84 12.28
CA GLY A 234 7.46 -22.55 13.07
C GLY A 234 6.81 -21.71 14.18
N GLU A 235 7.31 -20.50 14.48
CA GLU A 235 6.71 -19.61 15.47
C GLU A 235 5.40 -18.99 14.97
N LEU A 236 4.48 -18.72 15.88
CA LEU A 236 3.23 -18.03 15.57
C LEU A 236 3.43 -16.54 15.81
N VAL A 237 3.23 -15.73 14.77
CA VAL A 237 3.36 -14.28 14.83
C VAL A 237 1.99 -13.61 14.69
N SER A 238 1.79 -12.50 15.40
CA SER A 238 0.61 -11.64 15.27
C SER A 238 0.95 -10.35 14.55
N THR A 239 -0.08 -9.61 14.12
CA THR A 239 0.07 -8.28 13.52
C THR A 239 0.89 -7.35 14.41
N GLY A 240 1.89 -6.69 13.84
CA GLY A 240 2.80 -5.77 14.52
C GLY A 240 3.97 -6.44 15.24
N MET A 241 4.06 -7.78 15.28
CA MET A 241 5.25 -8.43 15.83
C MET A 241 6.46 -8.21 14.92
N SER A 242 7.59 -7.87 15.54
CA SER A 242 8.90 -7.76 14.88
C SER A 242 9.34 -9.14 14.35
N ILE A 243 9.79 -9.17 13.10
CA ILE A 243 10.35 -10.35 12.44
C ILE A 243 11.87 -10.23 12.35
N ALA A 244 12.35 -9.07 11.91
CA ALA A 244 13.77 -8.75 11.84
C ALA A 244 13.99 -7.24 11.93
N VAL A 245 15.18 -6.84 12.33
CA VAL A 245 15.62 -5.43 12.30
C VAL A 245 16.72 -5.29 11.27
N VAL A 246 16.59 -4.31 10.38
CA VAL A 246 17.60 -3.98 9.37
C VAL A 246 18.13 -2.58 9.65
N SER A 247 19.45 -2.45 9.75
CA SER A 247 20.11 -1.18 10.00
C SER A 247 20.86 -0.71 8.74
N ASP A 248 20.67 0.56 8.39
CA ASP A 248 21.35 1.20 7.26
C ASP A 248 22.82 1.47 7.62
N THR A 249 23.69 0.57 7.18
CA THR A 249 25.14 0.70 7.39
C THR A 249 25.82 1.73 6.49
N SER A 250 25.10 2.36 5.56
CA SER A 250 25.66 3.38 4.66
C SER A 250 25.59 4.79 5.24
N ASP A 251 24.62 5.08 6.11
CA ASP A 251 24.45 6.37 6.78
C ASP A 251 24.48 6.23 8.31
N MET A 252 25.69 6.27 8.86
CA MET A 252 25.94 6.20 10.31
C MET A 252 26.33 7.56 10.89
N TRP A 253 25.88 7.83 12.11
CA TRP A 253 26.29 9.00 12.90
C TRP A 253 26.76 8.58 14.29
N ILE A 254 27.45 9.48 14.96
CA ILE A 254 27.84 9.35 16.35
C ILE A 254 26.96 10.28 17.16
N GLU A 255 26.35 9.74 18.20
CA GLU A 255 25.66 10.52 19.22
C GLU A 255 26.57 10.65 20.43
N VAL A 256 26.83 11.89 20.85
CA VAL A 256 27.66 12.21 22.00
C VAL A 256 27.00 13.26 22.87
N ASP A 257 27.02 13.04 24.17
CA ASP A 257 26.52 14.00 25.15
C ASP A 257 27.59 15.04 25.48
N VAL A 258 27.28 16.31 25.21
CA VAL A 258 28.17 17.44 25.51
C VAL A 258 27.59 18.24 26.67
N GLU A 259 28.38 18.50 27.71
CA GLU A 259 27.99 19.36 28.83
C GLU A 259 27.66 20.79 28.37
N GLU A 260 26.60 21.39 28.90
CA GLU A 260 26.10 22.73 28.56
C GLU A 260 27.20 23.80 28.51
N THR A 261 28.16 23.73 29.44
CA THR A 261 29.32 24.63 29.54
C THR A 261 30.23 24.60 28.31
N ASN A 262 30.18 23.53 27.53
CA ASN A 262 31.00 23.32 26.34
C ASN A 262 30.20 23.40 25.03
N VAL A 263 28.86 23.38 25.07
CA VAL A 263 28.00 23.44 23.87
C VAL A 263 28.17 24.78 23.13
N GLU A 264 28.36 25.89 23.83
CA GLU A 264 28.57 27.22 23.21
C GLU A 264 29.80 27.25 22.28
N LYS A 265 30.79 26.40 22.55
CA LYS A 265 32.03 26.33 21.76
C LYS A 265 31.84 25.56 20.45
N LEU A 266 30.76 24.80 20.30
CA LEU A 266 30.50 23.94 19.14
C LEU A 266 29.55 24.62 18.16
N LYS A 267 29.84 24.51 16.86
CA LYS A 267 28.93 24.96 15.81
C LYS A 267 28.62 23.82 14.84
N GLU A 268 27.39 23.83 14.33
CA GLU A 268 27.01 22.96 13.23
C GLU A 268 27.93 23.23 12.03
N GLY A 269 28.51 22.17 11.49
CA GLY A 269 29.50 22.21 10.41
C GLY A 269 30.95 22.06 10.83
N ASP A 270 31.26 22.14 12.12
CA ASP A 270 32.62 21.91 12.63
C ASP A 270 33.03 20.43 12.52
N TYR A 271 34.34 20.17 12.55
CA TYR A 271 34.89 18.82 12.47
C TYR A 271 35.46 18.38 13.81
N ALA A 272 35.19 17.14 14.20
CA ALA A 272 35.77 16.47 15.35
C ALA A 272 36.63 15.29 14.91
N GLN A 273 37.69 15.01 15.67
CA GLN A 273 38.45 13.78 15.54
C GLN A 273 37.74 12.68 16.32
N VAL A 274 37.48 11.57 15.65
CA VAL A 274 36.81 10.40 16.21
C VAL A 274 37.77 9.22 16.20
N GLN A 275 37.91 8.57 17.33
CA GLN A 275 38.63 7.32 17.46
C GLN A 275 37.65 6.20 17.83
N VAL A 276 37.37 5.30 16.89
CA VAL A 276 36.53 4.12 17.14
C VAL A 276 37.37 3.07 17.87
N LEU A 277 36.94 2.65 19.06
CA LEU A 277 37.71 1.73 19.90
C LEU A 277 37.93 0.37 19.23
N ALA A 278 36.94 -0.09 18.47
CA ALA A 278 36.98 -1.37 17.77
C ALA A 278 37.98 -1.42 16.58
N LEU A 279 38.34 -0.27 15.99
CA LEU A 279 39.16 -0.20 14.78
C LEU A 279 40.64 0.15 15.05
N SER A 280 41.25 -0.52 16.03
CA SER A 280 42.67 -0.34 16.39
C SER A 280 43.09 1.13 16.58
N GLY A 281 42.15 1.98 17.02
CA GLY A 281 42.41 3.39 17.25
C GLY A 281 42.63 4.26 16.01
N LYS A 282 42.18 3.83 14.82
CA LYS A 282 42.18 4.70 13.62
C LYS A 282 41.40 5.99 13.91
N GLN A 283 42.01 7.12 13.56
CA GLN A 283 41.36 8.42 13.64
C GLN A 283 40.55 8.66 12.35
N LEU A 284 39.28 8.96 12.54
CA LEU A 284 38.33 9.36 11.51
C LEU A 284 37.94 10.82 11.76
N GLU A 285 37.58 11.53 10.70
CA GLU A 285 36.97 12.85 10.85
C GLU A 285 35.46 12.69 10.78
N ALA A 286 34.75 13.38 11.68
CA ALA A 286 33.31 13.44 11.67
C ALA A 286 32.85 14.91 11.74
N LYS A 287 31.78 15.21 11.01
CA LYS A 287 31.24 16.57 10.91
C LYS A 287 30.02 16.72 11.83
N ILE A 288 29.97 17.78 12.62
CA ILE A 288 28.80 18.11 13.44
C ILE A 288 27.65 18.47 12.50
N VAL A 289 26.60 17.63 12.48
CA VAL A 289 25.42 17.84 11.64
C VAL A 289 24.25 18.44 12.41
N SER A 290 24.17 18.19 13.71
CA SER A 290 23.12 18.76 14.55
C SER A 290 23.53 18.80 16.01
N ILE A 291 23.12 19.86 16.69
CA ILE A 291 23.20 19.98 18.15
C ILE A 291 21.75 20.03 18.65
N ASN A 292 21.36 19.05 19.48
CA ASN A 292 20.00 18.99 20.01
C ASN A 292 19.70 20.27 20.81
N LYS A 293 18.52 20.86 20.57
CA LYS A 293 18.07 22.07 21.27
C LYS A 293 17.41 21.78 22.62
N ASN A 294 17.04 20.51 22.83
CA ASN A 294 16.52 20.02 24.09
C ASN A 294 17.61 19.17 24.74
N PRO A 295 17.77 19.26 26.08
CA PRO A 295 18.75 18.45 26.78
C PRO A 295 18.37 16.98 26.77
N ASP A 296 19.38 16.11 26.72
CA ASP A 296 19.17 14.67 26.85
C ASP A 296 18.97 14.32 28.34
N PHE A 297 18.02 13.44 28.65
CA PHE A 297 17.65 13.12 30.04
C PHE A 297 18.66 12.16 30.71
N ALA A 298 19.96 12.39 30.57
CA ALA A 298 21.00 11.72 31.35
C ALA A 298 21.18 12.44 32.69
N VAL A 299 20.23 12.27 33.61
CA VAL A 299 20.22 12.93 34.92
C VAL A 299 21.33 12.36 35.81
N LYS A 300 22.51 13.00 35.88
CA LYS A 300 23.38 12.88 37.06
C LYS A 300 22.71 13.63 38.21
N LYS A 301 21.86 12.93 38.97
CA LYS A 301 21.28 13.48 40.21
C LYS A 301 22.39 13.74 41.23
N GLY A 302 22.55 15.01 41.61
CA GLY A 302 23.40 15.41 42.72
C GLY A 302 22.89 16.69 43.38
N THR A 303 21.66 16.71 43.89
CA THR A 303 21.22 17.80 44.76
C THR A 303 21.89 17.67 46.14
N ASP A 304 23.06 18.27 46.28
CA ASP A 304 23.67 18.63 47.56
C ASP A 304 23.34 20.10 47.84
N GLU A 305 23.12 20.44 49.11
CA GLU A 305 22.83 21.78 49.67
C GLU A 305 23.93 22.85 49.40
N SER A 306 24.89 22.57 48.52
CA SER A 306 26.07 23.38 48.21
C SER A 306 25.96 24.32 47.00
N GLY A 307 24.78 24.42 46.36
CA GLY A 307 24.52 25.45 45.33
C GLY A 307 25.16 25.21 43.95
N ASN A 308 25.54 23.97 43.65
CA ASN A 308 25.95 23.59 42.29
C ASN A 308 24.72 23.20 41.47
N TYR A 309 24.56 23.80 40.29
CA TYR A 309 23.54 23.43 39.31
C TYR A 309 23.86 22.07 38.69
N ASP A 310 22.85 21.24 38.44
CA ASP A 310 23.00 20.00 37.68
C ASP A 310 23.56 20.34 36.29
N ILE A 311 24.71 19.76 35.92
CA ILE A 311 25.28 19.96 34.58
C ILE A 311 24.37 19.22 33.61
N ILE A 312 23.66 19.99 32.78
CA ILE A 312 22.80 19.48 31.73
C ILE A 312 23.66 19.13 30.52
N SER A 313 23.35 18.02 29.86
CA SER A 313 24.02 17.60 28.63
C SER A 313 23.08 17.76 27.42
N TYR A 314 23.66 18.10 26.29
CA TYR A 314 22.98 18.19 25.00
C TYR A 314 23.58 17.15 24.05
N GLY A 315 22.73 16.36 23.42
CA GLY A 315 23.15 15.40 22.40
C GLY A 315 23.66 16.13 21.15
N VAL A 316 24.86 15.79 20.71
CA VAL A 316 25.47 16.27 19.47
C VAL A 316 25.60 15.11 18.50
N LYS A 317 25.10 15.30 17.27
CA LYS A 317 25.18 14.31 16.20
C LYS A 317 26.33 14.64 15.26
N LEU A 318 27.25 13.68 15.10
CA LEU A 318 28.38 13.79 14.19
C LEU A 318 28.27 12.76 13.07
N LYS A 319 28.25 13.21 11.82
CA LYS A 319 28.24 12.32 10.65
C LYS A 319 29.67 11.90 10.31
N LEU A 320 29.90 10.59 10.18
CA LEU A 320 31.22 10.04 9.83
C LEU A 320 31.54 10.27 8.35
N GLU A 321 32.71 10.82 8.05
CA GLU A 321 33.19 10.93 6.68
C GLU A 321 33.97 9.67 6.27
N GLY A 322 33.39 8.90 5.35
CA GLY A 322 33.95 7.64 4.90
C GLY A 322 33.67 6.51 5.89
N VAL A 323 32.60 5.76 5.65
CA VAL A 323 32.29 4.56 6.42
C VAL A 323 33.39 3.53 6.18
N ALA A 324 34.28 3.35 7.15
CA ALA A 324 35.31 2.32 7.09
C ALA A 324 34.66 0.94 7.21
N GLU A 325 35.11 -0.03 6.40
CA GLU A 325 34.73 -1.43 6.58
C GLU A 325 35.00 -1.88 8.03
N GLY A 326 34.01 -2.49 8.66
CA GLY A 326 34.10 -3.01 10.02
C GLY A 326 33.51 -2.11 11.12
N ILE A 327 33.04 -0.90 10.79
CA ILE A 327 32.20 -0.12 11.72
C ILE A 327 30.81 -0.74 11.78
N ARG A 328 30.26 -0.90 12.98
CA ARG A 328 28.89 -1.35 13.21
C ARG A 328 28.15 -0.38 14.13
N PRO A 329 26.82 -0.28 14.01
CA PRO A 329 25.99 0.37 15.02
C PRO A 329 26.24 -0.24 16.42
N GLY A 330 26.14 0.59 17.46
CA GLY A 330 26.41 0.23 18.86
C GLY A 330 27.88 0.27 19.27
N MET A 331 28.82 0.54 18.35
CA MET A 331 30.24 0.68 18.70
C MET A 331 30.52 1.99 19.45
N SER A 332 31.35 1.93 20.49
CA SER A 332 31.79 3.12 21.21
C SER A 332 32.91 3.85 20.47
N ALA A 333 32.80 5.18 20.43
CA ALA A 333 33.77 6.08 19.85
C ALA A 333 34.22 7.13 20.87
N LYS A 334 35.51 7.49 20.83
CA LYS A 334 36.06 8.64 21.53
C LYS A 334 36.07 9.84 20.61
N ILE A 335 35.60 10.98 21.08
CA ILE A 335 35.46 12.20 20.30
C ILE A 335 36.31 13.29 20.94
N LYS A 336 37.12 13.95 20.12
CA LYS A 336 37.88 15.15 20.48
C LYS A 336 37.52 16.26 19.50
N PHE A 337 36.84 17.29 20.00
CA PHE A 337 36.54 18.48 19.21
C PHE A 337 37.82 19.29 18.96
N LYS A 338 37.94 19.89 17.77
CA LYS A 338 39.03 20.82 17.46
C LYS A 338 38.73 22.16 18.16
N GLU A 339 39.70 22.68 18.90
CA GLU A 339 39.64 24.02 19.55
C GLU A 339 39.53 25.16 18.53
#